data_AF-A0A959RNV6-F1
#
_entry.id   AF-A0A959RNV6-F1
#
_cell.length_a   1.000
_cell.length_b   1.000
_cell.length_c   1.000
_cell.angle_alpha   90.00
_cell.angle_beta   90.00
_cell.angle_gamma   90.00
#
_symmetry.space_group_name_H-M   'P 1'
#
loop_
_entity.id
_entity.type
_entity.pdbx_description
1 polymer ?
#
loop_
_entity_poly.entity_id
_entity_poly.type
_entity_poly.pdbx_seq_one_letter_code
_entity_poly.pdbx_strand_id
1 'polypeptide(L)'
;MNKQEEGLGIKIQEIKEISFSNKVNEELVENFDDEKVEIKLGYAVRGDFEKSTIIIGIIVHFNSLVKEKPKEFLKLETTTTFNISNFKDDDIRFIDGNKEIFINDELMSVFLNTAIGATRGMLAYKIASLPINICLPLFNMDDLIPKNKTNKKSKKKAKK
;
A
#
# COMPACT_ATOMS: atom_id res chain seq x y z
N MET A 1 -17.30 36.24 1.01
CA MET A 1 -15.91 35.91 1.37
C MET A 1 -15.84 34.41 1.60
N ASN A 2 -15.31 33.66 0.63
CA ASN A 2 -15.01 32.24 0.83
C ASN A 2 -13.76 32.16 1.71
N LYS A 3 -13.84 31.42 2.83
CA LYS A 3 -12.65 31.01 3.56
C LYS A 3 -11.79 30.21 2.58
N GLN A 4 -10.58 30.67 2.30
CA GLN A 4 -9.56 29.82 1.71
C GLN A 4 -9.36 28.68 2.71
N GLU A 5 -9.61 27.44 2.30
CA GLU A 5 -9.32 26.26 3.11
C GLU A 5 -7.79 26.17 3.24
N GLU A 6 -7.25 26.73 4.33
CA GLU A 6 -5.84 26.62 4.69
C GLU A 6 -5.57 25.21 5.22
N GLY A 7 -5.46 24.24 4.31
CA GLY A 7 -5.13 22.86 4.66
C GLY A 7 -4.98 21.98 3.45
N LEU A 8 -4.06 21.01 3.53
CA LEU A 8 -3.91 19.95 2.55
C LEU A 8 -5.22 19.14 2.49
N GLY A 9 -5.87 19.14 1.34
CA GLY A 9 -7.11 18.39 1.13
C GLY A 9 -6.80 17.05 0.45
N ILE A 10 -6.96 15.94 1.18
CA ILE A 10 -6.88 14.58 0.64
C ILE A 10 -8.27 13.96 0.70
N LYS A 11 -8.75 13.43 -0.43
CA LYS A 11 -10.04 12.72 -0.50
C LYS A 11 -9.88 11.42 -1.27
N ILE A 12 -10.38 10.32 -0.71
CA ILE A 12 -10.56 9.08 -1.48
C ILE A 12 -11.62 9.33 -2.55
N GLN A 13 -11.21 9.21 -3.82
CA GLN A 13 -12.10 9.33 -4.96
C GLN A 13 -12.72 7.97 -5.30
N GLU A 14 -11.91 6.91 -5.30
CA GLU A 14 -12.33 5.58 -5.72
C GLU A 14 -11.49 4.51 -5.00
N ILE A 15 -12.13 3.39 -4.68
CA ILE A 15 -11.46 2.15 -4.28
C ILE A 15 -11.99 1.05 -5.20
N LYS A 16 -11.09 0.32 -5.85
CA LYS A 16 -11.48 -0.65 -6.89
C LYS A 16 -10.70 -1.95 -6.74
N GLU A 17 -11.40 -3.07 -6.91
CA GLU A 17 -10.79 -4.37 -7.17
C GLU A 17 -10.29 -4.42 -8.62
N ILE A 18 -9.01 -4.71 -8.79
CA ILE A 18 -8.41 -4.94 -10.11
C ILE A 18 -8.50 -6.41 -10.48
N SER A 19 -8.13 -7.28 -9.54
CA SER A 19 -8.24 -8.72 -9.73
C SER A 19 -8.36 -9.46 -8.40
N PHE A 20 -9.07 -10.58 -8.43
CA PHE A 20 -9.12 -11.54 -7.32
C PHE A 20 -8.96 -12.94 -7.90
N SER A 21 -7.99 -13.69 -7.37
CA SER A 21 -7.78 -15.10 -7.71
C SER A 21 -7.95 -15.95 -6.46
N ASN A 22 -8.78 -16.99 -6.58
CA ASN A 22 -9.01 -17.96 -5.54
C ASN A 22 -8.77 -19.36 -6.09
N LYS A 23 -7.82 -20.07 -5.48
CA LYS A 23 -7.45 -21.46 -5.79
C LYS A 23 -7.61 -22.36 -4.56
N VAL A 24 -8.41 -21.93 -3.57
CA VAL A 24 -8.78 -22.76 -2.41
C VAL A 24 -9.53 -23.99 -2.92
N ASN A 25 -9.05 -25.16 -2.50
CA ASN A 25 -9.60 -26.46 -2.85
C ASN A 25 -9.67 -27.34 -1.59
N GLU A 26 -10.30 -28.52 -1.69
CA GLU A 26 -10.46 -29.46 -0.57
C GLU A 26 -9.13 -29.83 0.08
N GLU A 27 -8.10 -30.13 -0.73
CA GLU A 27 -6.76 -30.46 -0.22
C GLU A 27 -6.18 -29.34 0.65
N LEU A 28 -6.32 -28.07 0.24
CA LEU A 28 -5.84 -26.94 1.04
C LEU A 28 -6.66 -26.80 2.32
N VAL A 29 -7.97 -27.01 2.28
CA VAL A 29 -8.86 -26.88 3.44
C VAL A 29 -8.52 -27.92 4.50
N GLU A 30 -8.34 -29.17 4.09
CA GLU A 30 -7.99 -30.27 5.01
C GLU A 30 -6.63 -30.09 5.68
N ASN A 31 -5.70 -29.41 5.01
CA ASN A 31 -4.33 -29.19 5.48
C ASN A 31 -4.04 -27.73 5.83
N PHE A 32 -5.09 -26.90 6.03
CA PHE A 32 -4.91 -25.49 6.26
C PHE A 32 -4.28 -25.23 7.63
N ASP A 33 -3.18 -24.49 7.63
CA ASP A 33 -2.43 -24.08 8.81
C ASP A 33 -1.99 -22.64 8.56
N ASP A 34 -2.59 -21.70 9.31
CA ASP A 34 -2.37 -20.26 9.14
C ASP A 34 -0.96 -19.84 9.53
N GLU A 35 -0.29 -20.58 10.43
CA GLU A 35 1.14 -20.39 10.74
C GLU A 35 2.05 -20.76 9.57
N LYS A 36 1.55 -21.59 8.64
CA LYS A 36 2.26 -22.00 7.40
C LYS A 36 1.78 -21.22 6.18
N VAL A 37 1.30 -19.98 6.35
CA VAL A 37 0.99 -19.09 5.24
C VAL A 37 2.00 -17.96 5.13
N GLU A 38 2.63 -17.86 3.97
CA GLU A 38 3.44 -16.71 3.60
C GLU A 38 2.56 -15.66 2.91
N ILE A 39 2.58 -14.44 3.43
CA ILE A 39 1.87 -13.29 2.89
C ILE A 39 2.88 -12.34 2.26
N LYS A 40 2.73 -12.07 0.96
CA LYS A 40 3.55 -11.09 0.23
C LYS A 40 2.71 -9.87 -0.13
N LEU A 41 3.16 -8.70 0.31
CA LEU A 41 2.57 -7.41 -0.02
C LEU A 41 3.46 -6.69 -1.03
N GLY A 42 2.87 -6.20 -2.12
CA GLY A 42 3.49 -5.24 -3.02
C GLY A 42 2.61 -4.00 -3.13
N TYR A 43 3.25 -2.86 -3.42
CA TYR A 43 2.53 -1.64 -3.73
C TYR A 43 3.17 -0.91 -4.92
N ALA A 44 2.36 -0.10 -5.59
CA ALA A 44 2.79 0.79 -6.65
C ALA A 44 2.14 2.16 -6.45
N VAL A 45 2.87 3.23 -6.75
CA VAL A 45 2.40 4.60 -6.63
C VAL A 45 2.47 5.26 -8.00
N ARG A 46 1.38 5.90 -8.40
CA ARG A 46 1.32 6.69 -9.63
C ARG A 46 0.68 8.04 -9.34
N GLY A 47 1.25 9.10 -9.91
CA GLY A 47 0.64 10.42 -9.92
C GLY A 47 0.05 10.78 -11.29
N ASP A 48 -0.99 11.60 -11.30
CA ASP A 48 -1.47 12.33 -12.47
C ASP A 48 -1.67 13.81 -12.07
N PHE A 49 -0.76 14.66 -12.54
CA PHE A 49 -0.74 16.09 -12.20
C PHE A 49 -1.93 16.84 -12.78
N GLU A 50 -2.30 16.55 -14.03
CA GLU A 50 -3.41 17.25 -14.71
C GLU A 50 -4.73 17.06 -13.96
N LYS A 51 -4.91 15.87 -13.36
CA LYS A 51 -6.08 15.55 -12.55
C LYS A 51 -5.89 15.82 -11.06
N SER A 52 -4.68 16.19 -10.63
CA SER A 52 -4.31 16.28 -9.22
C SER A 52 -4.71 15.01 -8.45
N THR A 53 -4.27 13.85 -8.96
CA THR A 53 -4.57 12.55 -8.36
C THR A 53 -3.34 11.73 -8.03
N ILE A 54 -3.44 10.96 -6.95
CA ILE A 54 -2.50 9.91 -6.58
C ILE A 54 -3.24 8.59 -6.59
N ILE A 55 -2.65 7.57 -7.21
CA ILE A 55 -3.20 6.22 -7.30
C ILE A 55 -2.23 5.28 -6.60
N ILE A 56 -2.74 4.57 -5.60
CA ILE A 56 -2.01 3.52 -4.89
C ILE A 56 -2.56 2.17 -5.32
N GLY A 57 -1.74 1.38 -5.99
CA GLY A 57 -2.01 -0.03 -6.24
C GLY A 57 -1.46 -0.89 -5.10
N ILE A 58 -2.27 -1.81 -4.58
CA ILE A 58 -1.87 -2.81 -3.60
C ILE A 58 -2.09 -4.20 -4.20
N ILE A 59 -1.10 -5.07 -4.07
CA ILE A 59 -1.16 -6.48 -4.45
C ILE A 59 -0.79 -7.34 -3.25
N VAL A 60 -1.62 -8.34 -2.95
CA VAL A 60 -1.39 -9.28 -1.86
C VAL A 60 -1.43 -10.69 -2.41
N HIS A 61 -0.43 -11.50 -2.08
CA HIS A 61 -0.38 -12.93 -2.37
C HIS A 61 -0.35 -13.73 -1.08
N PHE A 62 -1.13 -14.81 -1.04
CA PHE A 62 -1.11 -15.81 0.03
C PHE A 62 -0.59 -17.12 -0.53
N ASN A 63 0.48 -17.63 0.06
CA ASN A 63 1.13 -18.87 -0.35
C ASN A 63 1.12 -19.87 0.81
N SER A 64 0.64 -21.09 0.56
CA SER A 64 0.75 -22.19 1.53
C SER A 64 2.17 -22.77 1.49
N LEU A 65 2.75 -22.98 2.67
CA LEU A 65 4.08 -23.56 2.88
C LEU A 65 4.02 -25.04 3.32
N VAL A 66 2.86 -25.69 3.22
CA VAL A 66 2.65 -27.09 3.66
C VAL A 66 3.42 -28.09 2.78
N LYS A 67 3.69 -27.73 1.53
CA LYS A 67 4.47 -28.55 0.58
C LYS A 67 5.87 -27.98 0.38
N GLU A 68 6.77 -28.78 -0.20
CA GLU A 68 8.15 -28.39 -0.50
C GLU A 68 8.29 -27.09 -1.32
N LYS A 69 7.25 -26.73 -2.09
CA LYS A 69 7.21 -25.48 -2.86
C LYS A 69 6.03 -24.62 -2.40
N PRO A 70 6.26 -23.34 -2.06
CA PRO A 70 5.18 -22.40 -1.79
C PRO A 70 4.16 -22.37 -2.93
N LYS A 71 2.89 -22.53 -2.60
CA LYS A 71 1.80 -22.54 -3.58
C LYS A 71 0.82 -21.40 -3.31
N GLU A 72 0.73 -20.46 -4.26
CA GLU A 72 -0.26 -19.38 -4.20
C GLU A 72 -1.67 -19.95 -4.24
N PHE A 73 -2.50 -19.57 -3.25
CA PHE A 73 -3.90 -19.97 -3.19
C PHE A 73 -4.87 -18.79 -3.18
N LEU A 74 -4.43 -17.60 -2.77
CA LEU A 74 -5.20 -16.36 -2.91
C LEU A 74 -4.32 -15.24 -3.43
N LYS A 75 -4.91 -14.41 -4.28
CA LYS A 75 -4.32 -13.16 -4.75
C LYS A 75 -5.39 -12.09 -4.83
N LEU A 76 -5.09 -10.90 -4.33
CA LEU A 76 -5.96 -9.73 -4.45
C LEU A 76 -5.13 -8.53 -4.91
N GLU A 77 -5.61 -7.87 -5.96
CA GLU A 77 -5.09 -6.59 -6.44
C GLU A 77 -6.18 -5.53 -6.33
N THR A 78 -5.84 -4.39 -5.75
CA THR A 78 -6.76 -3.26 -5.58
C THR A 78 -6.05 -1.96 -5.93
N THR A 79 -6.82 -0.95 -6.32
CA THR A 79 -6.33 0.42 -6.46
C THR A 79 -7.17 1.36 -5.62
N THR A 80 -6.52 2.28 -4.93
CA THR A 80 -7.16 3.42 -4.26
C THR A 80 -6.71 4.71 -4.93
N THR A 81 -7.66 5.48 -5.43
CA THR A 81 -7.42 6.77 -6.08
C THR A 81 -7.77 7.89 -5.11
N PHE A 82 -6.86 8.85 -4.97
CA PHE A 82 -6.99 10.01 -4.11
C PHE A 82 -6.99 11.27 -4.98
N ASN A 83 -7.94 12.16 -4.72
CA ASN A 83 -7.86 13.55 -5.15
C ASN A 83 -7.07 14.35 -4.11
N ILE A 84 -6.10 15.13 -4.58
CA ILE A 84 -5.28 16.00 -3.76
C ILE A 84 -5.52 17.46 -4.14
N SER A 85 -5.49 18.33 -3.14
CA SER A 85 -5.69 19.77 -3.30
C SER A 85 -4.88 20.52 -2.25
N ASN A 86 -4.49 21.75 -2.56
CA ASN A 86 -3.75 22.65 -1.66
C ASN A 86 -2.44 22.05 -1.11
N PHE A 87 -1.73 21.25 -1.91
CA PHE A 87 -0.41 20.71 -1.54
C PHE A 87 0.71 21.68 -1.89
N LYS A 88 1.80 21.64 -1.12
CA LYS A 88 3.03 22.37 -1.42
C LYS A 88 4.03 21.46 -2.11
N ASP A 89 5.05 22.04 -2.71
CA ASP A 89 6.17 21.31 -3.32
C ASP A 89 6.94 20.44 -2.30
N ASP A 90 6.94 20.82 -1.02
CA ASP A 90 7.52 19.98 0.04
C ASP A 90 6.65 18.77 0.41
N ASP A 91 5.38 18.79 0.01
CA ASP A 91 4.42 17.71 0.24
C ASP A 91 4.43 16.71 -0.91
N ILE A 92 4.20 17.20 -2.14
CA ILE A 92 4.04 16.40 -3.34
C ILE A 92 4.68 17.16 -4.51
N ARG A 93 5.55 16.48 -5.27
CA ARG A 93 6.15 17.00 -6.50
C ARG A 93 6.07 16.00 -7.63
N PHE A 94 5.66 16.46 -8.79
CA PHE A 94 5.70 15.69 -10.03
C PHE A 94 6.99 16.02 -10.77
N ILE A 95 7.78 14.99 -11.07
CA ILE A 95 9.11 15.09 -11.67
C ILE A 95 9.03 14.57 -13.11
N ASP A 96 9.76 15.21 -14.02
CA ASP A 96 9.88 14.84 -15.44
C ASP A 96 8.55 14.69 -16.19
N GLY A 97 7.62 15.62 -15.98
CA GLY A 97 6.33 15.62 -16.67
C GLY A 97 5.45 14.42 -16.30
N ASN A 98 5.36 14.13 -14.99
CA ASN A 98 4.57 13.05 -14.37
C ASN A 98 5.15 11.63 -14.48
N LYS A 99 6.42 11.50 -14.88
CA LYS A 99 7.08 10.18 -14.91
C LYS A 99 7.42 9.70 -13.50
N GLU A 100 7.79 10.62 -12.63
CA GLU A 100 8.12 10.33 -11.24
C GLU A 100 7.29 11.23 -10.32
N ILE A 101 6.98 10.72 -9.13
CA ILE A 101 6.30 11.47 -8.09
C ILE A 101 7.09 11.36 -6.80
N PHE A 102 7.41 12.52 -6.23
CA PHE A 102 7.86 12.63 -4.86
C PHE A 102 6.64 12.90 -3.98
N ILE A 103 6.52 12.11 -2.91
CA ILE A 103 5.55 12.32 -1.83
C ILE A 103 6.39 12.25 -0.56
N ASN A 104 6.21 13.19 0.36
CA ASN A 104 6.91 13.12 1.63
C ASN A 104 6.49 11.87 2.44
N ASP A 105 7.35 11.44 3.37
CA ASP A 105 7.15 10.17 4.09
C ASP A 105 5.86 10.14 4.91
N GLU A 106 5.45 11.29 5.45
CA GLU A 106 4.22 11.42 6.25
C GLU A 106 2.97 11.18 5.40
N LEU A 107 2.89 11.83 4.24
CA LEU A 107 1.77 11.66 3.30
C LEU A 107 1.78 10.29 2.64
N MET A 108 2.96 9.76 2.31
CA MET A 108 3.07 8.39 1.79
C MET A 108 2.52 7.39 2.81
N SER A 109 2.81 7.56 4.11
CA SER A 109 2.26 6.74 5.17
C SER A 109 0.73 6.82 5.23
N VAL A 110 0.16 8.02 5.06
CA VAL A 110 -1.31 8.20 5.00
C VAL A 110 -1.91 7.47 3.80
N PHE A 111 -1.35 7.65 2.60
CA PHE A 111 -1.84 7.01 1.38
C PHE A 111 -1.75 5.48 1.44
N LEU A 112 -0.61 4.94 1.87
CA LEU A 112 -0.38 3.50 1.99
C LEU A 112 -1.26 2.88 3.07
N ASN A 113 -1.34 3.47 4.28
CA ASN A 113 -2.21 2.96 5.34
C ASN A 113 -3.67 2.90 4.89
N THR A 114 -4.13 3.95 4.22
CA THR A 114 -5.50 4.02 3.72
C THR A 114 -5.76 2.96 2.65
N ALA A 115 -4.86 2.82 1.68
CA ALA A 115 -4.99 1.83 0.61
C ALA A 115 -4.92 0.40 1.15
N ILE A 116 -3.95 0.08 2.03
CA ILE A 116 -3.82 -1.22 2.68
C ILE A 116 -5.05 -1.53 3.55
N GLY A 117 -5.58 -0.52 4.26
CA GLY A 117 -6.82 -0.65 5.04
C GLY A 117 -8.02 -1.01 4.17
N ALA A 118 -8.16 -0.34 3.01
CA ALA A 118 -9.18 -0.65 2.03
C ALA A 118 -9.04 -2.07 1.46
N THR A 119 -7.81 -2.46 1.07
CA THR A 119 -7.49 -3.83 0.62
C THR A 119 -7.82 -4.86 1.69
N ARG A 120 -7.49 -4.60 2.96
CA ARG A 120 -7.81 -5.48 4.09
C ARG A 120 -9.31 -5.66 4.23
N GLY A 121 -10.09 -4.59 4.14
CA GLY A 121 -11.55 -4.65 4.21
C GLY A 121 -12.15 -5.48 3.08
N MET A 122 -11.72 -5.25 1.83
CA MET A 122 -12.16 -6.04 0.68
C MET A 122 -11.77 -7.52 0.81
N LEU A 123 -10.55 -7.79 1.26
CA LEU A 123 -10.07 -9.15 1.46
C LEU A 123 -10.90 -9.88 2.53
N ALA A 124 -11.16 -9.23 3.66
CA ALA A 124 -11.99 -9.81 4.72
C ALA A 124 -13.39 -10.20 4.22
N TYR A 125 -14.00 -9.34 3.38
CA TYR A 125 -15.27 -9.65 2.74
C TYR A 125 -15.18 -10.86 1.80
N LYS A 126 -14.13 -10.96 1.00
CA LYS A 126 -13.93 -12.09 0.07
C LYS A 126 -13.67 -13.39 0.82
N ILE A 127 -12.82 -13.37 1.84
CA ILE A 127 -12.46 -14.54 2.63
C ILE A 127 -13.63 -15.05 3.48
N ALA A 128 -14.55 -14.18 3.91
CA ALA A 128 -15.73 -14.61 4.65
C ALA A 128 -16.60 -15.64 3.90
N SER A 129 -16.46 -15.73 2.57
CA SER A 129 -17.13 -16.73 1.74
C SER A 129 -16.35 -18.04 1.55
N LEU A 130 -15.12 -18.13 2.08
CA LEU A 130 -14.22 -19.26 1.90
C LEU A 130 -14.21 -20.19 3.12
N PRO A 131 -13.99 -21.50 2.92
CA PRO A 131 -13.86 -22.48 4.01
C PRO A 131 -12.48 -22.43 4.71
N ILE A 132 -11.83 -21.27 4.73
CA ILE A 132 -10.56 -21.01 5.43
C ILE A 132 -10.64 -19.65 6.10
N ASN A 133 -10.00 -19.50 7.26
CA ASN A 133 -9.95 -18.23 7.96
C ASN A 133 -8.54 -17.67 7.92
N ILE A 134 -8.36 -16.53 7.25
CA ILE A 134 -7.10 -15.80 7.21
C ILE A 134 -7.36 -14.32 7.03
N CYS A 135 -6.48 -13.49 7.58
CA CYS A 135 -6.57 -12.04 7.47
C CYS A 135 -5.28 -11.43 6.95
N LEU A 136 -5.39 -10.26 6.32
CA LEU A 136 -4.22 -9.45 5.98
C LEU A 136 -3.71 -8.78 7.26
N PRO A 137 -2.48 -9.09 7.73
CA PRO A 137 -1.95 -8.53 8.97
C PRO A 137 -1.78 -7.00 8.91
N LEU A 138 -1.45 -6.44 10.07
CA LEU A 138 -0.93 -5.08 10.15
C LEU A 138 0.50 -5.07 9.62
N PHE A 139 0.82 -4.08 8.79
CA PHE A 139 2.16 -3.84 8.31
C PHE A 139 2.70 -2.59 8.99
N ASN A 140 3.97 -2.63 9.37
CA ASN A 140 4.67 -1.45 9.86
C ASN A 140 5.08 -0.57 8.66
N MET A 141 4.60 0.67 8.60
CA MET A 141 4.92 1.58 7.49
C MET A 141 6.40 1.93 7.43
N ASP A 142 7.11 1.88 8.55
CA ASP A 142 8.56 2.12 8.58
C ASP A 142 9.35 1.07 7.77
N ASP A 143 8.79 -0.13 7.61
CA ASP A 143 9.40 -1.19 6.80
C ASP A 143 9.06 -1.05 5.31
N LEU A 144 7.96 -0.36 4.99
CA LEU A 144 7.48 -0.14 3.62
C LEU A 144 8.01 1.16 3.00
N ILE A 145 8.24 2.19 3.83
CA ILE A 145 8.76 3.50 3.44
C ILE A 145 10.19 3.58 3.96
N PRO A 146 11.22 3.32 3.13
CA PRO A 146 12.60 3.36 3.59
C PRO A 146 12.95 4.77 4.02
N LYS A 147 13.10 4.98 5.33
CA LYS A 147 13.54 6.27 5.88
C LYS A 147 14.88 6.64 5.27
N ASN A 148 14.94 7.79 4.61
CA ASN A 148 16.21 8.42 4.27
C ASN A 148 16.93 8.76 5.58
N LYS A 149 17.78 7.84 6.06
CA LYS A 149 18.73 8.12 7.14
C LYS A 149 19.64 9.23 6.64
N THR A 150 19.26 10.48 6.94
CA THR A 150 20.13 11.63 6.79
C THR A 150 21.42 11.31 7.54
N ASN A 151 22.48 11.05 6.77
CA ASN A 151 23.83 10.94 7.26
C ASN A 151 24.17 12.28 7.95
N LYS A 152 23.87 12.40 9.25
CA LYS A 152 24.59 13.29 10.15
C LYS A 152 26.02 12.73 10.28
N LYS A 153 26.80 12.80 9.20
CA LYS A 153 28.25 12.77 9.31
C LYS A 153 28.62 14.04 10.05
N SER A 154 28.96 13.84 11.31
CA SER A 154 29.56 14.77 12.22
C SER A 154 30.52 15.71 11.49
N LYS A 155 30.25 17.02 11.57
CA LYS A 155 31.26 18.04 11.37
C LYS A 155 32.35 17.81 12.42
N LYS A 156 33.31 16.92 12.15
CA LYS A 156 34.59 16.92 12.85
C LYS A 156 35.26 18.23 12.49
N LYS A 157 35.27 19.14 13.46
CA LYS A 157 36.04 20.38 13.48
C LYS A 157 37.44 20.10 12.94
N ALA A 158 37.81 20.75 11.83
CA ALA A 158 39.20 20.95 11.49
C ALA A 158 39.83 21.76 12.63
N LYS A 159 40.73 21.15 13.40
CA LYS A 159 41.66 21.90 14.24
C LYS A 159 42.81 22.34 13.34
N LYS A 160 43.12 23.63 13.45
CA LYS A 160 44.30 24.33 12.91
C LYS A 160 45.58 23.59 13.23
#